data_AF-A0A8H3LXP2-F1
#
_entry.id   AF-A0A8H3LXP2-F1
#
_cell.length_a   1.000
_cell.length_b   1.000
_cell.length_c   1.000
_cell.angle_alpha   90.00
_cell.angle_beta   90.00
_cell.angle_gamma   90.00
#
_symmetry.space_group_name_H-M   'P 1'
#
loop_
_entity.id
_entity.type
_entity.pdbx_description
1 polymer ?
#
loop_
_entity_poly.entity_id
_entity_poly.type
_entity_poly.pdbx_seq_one_letter_code
_entity_poly.pdbx_strand_id
1 'polypeptide(L)'
;MITFMILNHKKHHHHANYHYTMVLYPGTENYNTLEFILNPFLNELWSLKKNGLEAIGILWNFKLYFSSNWKFLVICLGLNGLISNYFYSWCSYSKHQHGDLSFNIFNNEEIKDKF
;
A
#
# COMPACT_ATOMS: atom_id res chain seq x y z
N MET A 1 -1.05 7.83 9.82
CA MET A 1 0.21 8.53 9.46
C MET A 1 0.74 7.90 8.18
N ILE A 2 1.10 8.72 7.19
CA ILE A 2 1.78 8.26 5.97
C ILE A 2 3.20 8.78 6.00
N THR A 3 4.14 7.86 5.84
CA THR A 3 5.58 8.13 5.80
C THR A 3 6.16 7.64 4.48
N PHE A 4 7.19 8.32 3.99
CA PHE A 4 7.99 7.82 2.87
C PHE A 4 9.47 7.73 3.25
N MET A 5 10.17 6.87 2.52
CA MET A 5 11.61 6.67 2.67
C MET A 5 12.22 6.44 1.29
N ILE A 6 13.42 6.97 1.08
CA ILE A 6 14.19 6.74 -0.14
C ILE A 6 14.94 5.42 -0.02
N LEU A 7 14.43 4.38 -0.69
CA LEU A 7 15.01 3.03 -0.65
C LEU A 7 16.42 2.93 -1.24
N ASN A 8 16.87 3.88 -2.06
CA ASN A 8 18.23 3.83 -2.61
C ASN A 8 19.31 4.05 -1.53
N HIS A 9 18.94 4.62 -0.37
CA HIS A 9 19.85 4.90 0.74
C HIS A 9 20.01 3.68 1.66
N LYS A 10 20.59 2.59 1.12
CA LYS A 10 20.62 1.24 1.72
C LYS A 10 21.10 1.19 3.17
N LYS A 11 22.11 1.99 3.54
CA LYS A 11 22.67 2.00 4.90
C LYS A 11 21.72 2.57 5.95
N HIS A 12 20.66 3.25 5.53
CA HIS A 12 19.82 4.06 6.42
C HIS A 12 18.37 3.62 6.49
N HIS A 13 18.00 2.47 5.92
CA HIS A 13 16.62 1.98 5.94
C HIS A 13 16.02 1.86 7.35
N HIS A 14 16.86 1.47 8.31
CA HIS A 14 16.45 1.25 9.70
C HIS A 14 16.53 2.52 10.57
N HIS A 15 17.04 3.63 10.03
CA HIS A 15 17.21 4.86 10.80
C HIS A 15 15.94 5.72 10.71
N ALA A 16 15.31 5.98 11.85
CA ALA A 16 14.08 6.77 11.96
C ALA A 16 14.17 8.15 11.26
N ASN A 17 15.35 8.77 11.28
CA ASN A 17 15.60 10.08 10.65
C ASN A 17 15.40 10.10 9.12
N TYR A 18 15.30 8.94 8.47
CA TYR A 18 15.09 8.81 7.03
C TYR A 18 13.66 8.41 6.68
N HIS A 19 12.77 8.37 7.67
CA HIS A 19 11.33 8.19 7.50
C HIS A 19 10.64 9.55 7.60
N TYR A 20 10.29 10.10 6.45
CA TYR A 20 9.72 11.42 6.33
C TYR A 20 8.19 11.34 6.39
N THR A 21 7.58 12.02 7.36
CA THR A 21 6.11 12.06 7.49
C THR A 21 5.54 13.04 6.47
N MET A 22 4.61 12.57 5.64
CA MET A 22 3.87 13.41 4.68
C MET A 22 2.47 13.74 5.16
N VAL A 23 1.76 12.77 5.74
CA VAL A 23 0.37 12.96 6.17
C VAL A 23 0.20 12.54 7.61
N LEU A 24 -0.28 13.47 8.43
CA LEU A 24 -0.75 13.22 9.78
C LEU A 24 -2.24 13.50 9.86
N TYR A 25 -3.04 12.45 9.97
CA TYR A 25 -4.49 12.55 10.13
C TYR A 25 -4.87 12.05 11.53
N PRO A 26 -5.34 12.95 12.43
CA PRO A 26 -5.69 12.59 13.80
C PRO A 26 -7.13 12.09 13.98
N GLY A 27 -7.91 12.00 12.89
CA GLY A 27 -9.31 11.56 12.94
C GLY A 27 -9.47 10.03 12.93
N THR A 28 -10.72 9.59 12.94
CA THR A 28 -11.08 8.17 12.89
C THR A 28 -10.74 7.55 11.54
N GLU A 29 -10.20 6.32 11.56
CA GLU A 29 -9.82 5.56 10.37
C GLU A 29 -11.07 5.03 9.63
N ASN A 30 -11.77 5.91 8.90
CA ASN A 30 -12.89 5.57 8.02
C ASN A 30 -12.44 5.64 6.56
N TYR A 31 -12.78 4.62 5.77
CA TYR A 31 -12.47 4.53 4.33
C TYR A 31 -12.86 5.80 3.57
N ASN A 32 -14.12 6.25 3.67
CA ASN A 32 -14.60 7.39 2.88
C ASN A 32 -13.80 8.67 3.17
N THR A 33 -13.47 8.88 4.45
CA THR A 33 -12.70 10.05 4.88
C THR A 33 -11.24 9.95 4.42
N LEU A 34 -10.64 8.77 4.55
CA LEU A 34 -9.28 8.51 4.10
C LEU A 34 -9.16 8.64 2.58
N GLU A 35 -10.09 8.07 1.82
CA GLU A 35 -10.15 8.17 0.36
C GLU A 35 -10.22 9.63 -0.08
N PHE A 36 -11.13 10.41 0.50
CA PHE A 36 -11.26 11.84 0.19
C PHE A 36 -9.96 12.62 0.47
N ILE A 37 -9.35 12.41 1.63
CA ILE A 37 -8.12 13.13 2.03
C ILE A 37 -6.91 12.70 1.21
N LEU A 38 -6.82 11.42 0.84
CA LEU A 38 -5.67 10.86 0.14
C LEU A 38 -5.76 10.98 -1.38
N ASN A 39 -6.93 11.24 -1.94
CA ASN A 39 -7.11 11.33 -3.39
C ASN A 39 -6.18 12.37 -4.07
N PRO A 40 -6.03 13.62 -3.56
CA PRO A 40 -5.08 14.57 -4.14
C PRO A 40 -3.63 14.06 -4.06
N PHE A 41 -3.26 13.49 -2.92
CA PHE A 41 -1.93 12.92 -2.70
C PHE A 41 -1.61 11.74 -3.64
N LEU A 42 -2.59 10.87 -3.90
CA LEU A 42 -2.45 9.76 -4.84
C LEU A 42 -2.26 10.29 -6.26
N ASN A 43 -3.00 11.31 -6.68
CA ASN A 43 -2.86 11.91 -8.01
C ASN A 43 -1.45 12.49 -8.22
N GLU A 44 -0.88 13.14 -7.20
CA GLU A 44 0.51 13.62 -7.25
C GLU A 44 1.51 12.47 -7.35
N LEU A 45 1.35 11.39 -6.57
CA LEU A 45 2.19 10.20 -6.66
C LEU A 45 2.10 9.52 -8.04
N TRP A 46 0.91 9.46 -8.62
CA TRP A 46 0.71 8.92 -9.97
C TRP A 46 1.41 9.77 -11.02
N SER A 47 1.30 11.10 -10.91
CA SER A 47 2.03 12.03 -11.78
C SER A 47 3.55 11.84 -11.65
N LEU A 48 4.08 11.74 -10.42
CA LEU A 48 5.49 11.48 -10.16
C LEU A 48 5.98 10.15 -10.75
N LYS A 49 5.18 9.08 -10.62
CA LYS A 49 5.50 7.76 -11.20
C LYS A 49 5.52 7.80 -12.73
N LYS A 50 4.59 8.54 -13.34
CA LYS A 50 4.41 8.59 -14.80
C LYS A 50 5.41 9.53 -15.48
N ASN A 51 5.59 10.72 -14.91
CA ASN A 51 6.30 11.81 -15.56
C ASN A 51 7.71 12.02 -14.99
N GLY A 52 8.01 11.43 -13.83
CA GLY A 52 9.25 11.71 -13.10
C GLY A 52 9.25 13.09 -12.45
N LEU A 53 10.41 13.52 -11.99
CA LEU A 53 10.65 14.85 -11.44
C LEU A 53 11.97 15.41 -11.98
N GLU A 54 11.92 16.57 -12.62
CA GLU A 54 13.14 17.27 -13.06
C GLU A 54 13.70 18.08 -11.89
N ALA A 55 14.93 17.78 -11.50
CA ALA A 55 15.67 18.52 -10.49
C ALA A 55 17.11 18.69 -10.93
N ILE A 56 17.59 19.94 -10.94
CA ILE A 56 18.98 20.28 -11.28
C ILE A 56 19.32 19.79 -12.71
N GLY A 57 18.37 19.91 -13.65
CA GLY A 57 18.52 19.46 -15.03
C GLY A 57 18.58 17.93 -15.22
N ILE A 58 18.31 17.15 -14.17
CA ILE A 58 18.25 15.68 -14.22
C ILE A 58 16.80 15.26 -14.05
N LEU A 59 16.30 14.44 -14.98
CA LEU A 59 15.00 13.79 -14.86
C LEU A 59 15.10 12.54 -13.98
N TRP A 60 14.46 12.58 -12.83
CA TRP A 60 14.40 11.46 -11.89
C TRP A 60 13.13 10.63 -12.12
N ASN A 61 13.31 9.35 -12.44
CA ASN A 61 12.23 8.38 -12.54
C ASN A 61 12.06 7.63 -11.21
N PHE A 62 10.81 7.42 -10.80
CA PHE A 62 10.50 6.82 -9.50
C PHE A 62 9.88 5.44 -9.66
N LYS A 63 10.41 4.49 -8.87
CA LYS A 63 9.73 3.23 -8.59
C LYS A 63 9.15 3.30 -7.18
N LEU A 64 7.82 3.33 -7.11
CA LEU A 64 7.09 3.41 -5.85
C LEU A 64 6.86 2.02 -5.26
N TYR A 65 7.03 1.91 -3.95
CA TYR A 65 6.75 0.72 -3.16
C TYR A 65 5.84 1.11 -2.01
N PHE A 66 4.79 0.33 -1.79
CA PHE A 66 3.84 0.55 -0.71
C PHE A 66 3.95 -0.55 0.34
N SER A 67 3.94 -0.14 1.61
CA SER A 67 3.86 -1.03 2.76
C SER A 67 2.94 -0.40 3.78
N SER A 68 2.14 -1.22 4.44
CA SER A 68 1.19 -0.77 5.44
C SER A 68 0.81 -1.88 6.41
N ASN A 69 0.32 -1.50 7.59
CA ASN A 69 -0.34 -2.42 8.50
C ASN A 69 -1.58 -3.04 7.82
N TRP A 70 -1.81 -4.33 8.06
CA TRP A 70 -2.94 -5.11 7.54
C TRP A 70 -4.29 -4.43 7.81
N LYS A 71 -4.47 -3.79 8.98
CA LYS A 71 -5.72 -3.09 9.31
C LYS A 71 -6.00 -1.95 8.33
N PHE A 72 -4.99 -1.16 7.98
CA PHE A 72 -5.13 -0.07 7.01
C PHE A 72 -5.36 -0.61 5.60
N LEU A 73 -4.70 -1.70 5.21
CA LEU A 73 -4.95 -2.36 3.93
C LEU A 73 -6.41 -2.85 3.82
N VAL A 74 -6.94 -3.45 4.87
CA VAL A 74 -8.35 -3.90 4.92
C VAL A 74 -9.32 -2.73 4.73
N ILE A 75 -9.07 -1.60 5.40
CA ILE A 75 -9.86 -0.38 5.25
C ILE A 75 -9.79 0.12 3.79
N CYS A 76 -8.60 0.30 3.24
CA CYS A 76 -8.39 0.80 1.88
C CYS A 76 -8.94 -0.12 0.77
N LEU A 77 -9.04 -1.43 1.04
CA LEU A 77 -9.61 -2.39 0.09
C LEU A 77 -11.14 -2.49 0.21
N GLY A 78 -11.78 -1.72 1.10
CA GLY A 78 -13.22 -1.83 1.36
C GLY A 78 -13.63 -3.19 1.90
N LEU A 79 -12.69 -3.94 2.49
CA LEU A 79 -12.96 -5.25 3.07
C LEU A 79 -13.59 -5.04 4.45
N ASN A 80 -14.76 -5.63 4.68
CA ASN A 80 -15.36 -5.68 6.01
C ASN A 80 -14.44 -6.52 6.91
N GLY A 81 -13.66 -5.87 7.76
CA GLY A 81 -12.79 -6.52 8.73
C GLY A 81 -13.53 -7.61 9.52
N LEU A 82 -12.81 -8.70 9.83
CA LEU A 82 -13.25 -9.91 10.55
C LEU A 82 -14.39 -10.74 9.90
N ILE A 83 -15.15 -10.21 8.93
CA ILE A 83 -16.32 -10.88 8.33
C ILE A 83 -15.98 -11.52 6.96
N SER A 84 -14.86 -11.17 6.32
CA SER A 84 -14.45 -11.89 5.11
C SER A 84 -14.20 -13.36 5.45
N ASN A 85 -14.78 -14.26 4.65
CA ASN A 85 -14.39 -15.66 4.65
C ASN A 85 -12.92 -15.83 4.28
N TYR A 86 -12.26 -14.80 3.71
CA TYR A 86 -10.88 -14.84 3.26
C TYR A 86 -9.92 -14.24 4.29
N PHE A 87 -8.90 -15.01 4.68
CA PHE A 87 -7.93 -14.62 5.71
C PHE A 87 -6.85 -13.66 5.20
N TYR A 88 -6.61 -13.66 3.89
CA TYR A 88 -5.59 -12.84 3.24
C TYR A 88 -6.20 -12.00 2.12
N SER A 89 -5.83 -10.72 2.07
CA SER A 89 -6.27 -9.78 1.02
C SER A 89 -5.78 -10.17 -0.39
N TRP A 90 -4.77 -11.03 -0.49
CA TRP A 90 -4.17 -11.49 -1.74
C TRP A 90 -4.29 -13.00 -1.98
N CYS A 91 -5.02 -13.72 -1.13
CA CYS A 91 -5.24 -15.15 -1.32
C CYS A 91 -6.69 -15.47 -0.99
N SER A 92 -7.36 -16.17 -1.92
CA SER A 92 -8.73 -16.68 -1.77
C SER A 92 -8.79 -17.85 -0.78
N TYR A 93 -8.09 -17.76 0.35
CA TYR A 93 -8.06 -18.78 1.39
C TYR A 93 -9.26 -18.63 2.30
N SER A 94 -10.25 -19.51 2.17
CA SER A 94 -11.45 -19.43 3.00
C SER A 94 -11.18 -19.93 4.43
N LYS A 95 -11.83 -19.35 5.44
CA LYS A 95 -11.80 -19.82 6.85
C LYS A 95 -12.20 -21.29 6.98
N HIS A 96 -12.95 -21.82 6.01
CA HIS A 96 -13.39 -23.21 5.96
C HIS A 96 -12.29 -24.19 5.51
N GLN A 97 -11.16 -23.70 4.98
CA GLN A 97 -10.03 -24.52 4.52
C GLN A 97 -8.86 -24.57 5.52
N HIS A 98 -9.10 -24.09 6.75
CA HIS A 98 -8.07 -23.99 7.80
C HIS A 98 -7.49 -25.39 8.13
N GLY A 99 -6.25 -25.65 7.69
CA GLY A 99 -5.52 -26.90 7.93
C GLY A 99 -5.24 -27.77 6.71
N ASP A 100 -5.73 -27.40 5.52
CA ASP A 100 -5.49 -28.18 4.30
C ASP A 100 -4.21 -27.73 3.56
N LEU A 101 -3.13 -28.51 3.72
CA LEU A 101 -1.80 -28.28 3.12
C LEU A 101 -1.74 -28.63 1.62
N SER A 102 -2.84 -29.12 1.03
CA SER A 102 -2.89 -29.58 -0.36
C SER A 102 -3.19 -28.46 -1.38
N PHE A 103 -3.53 -27.25 -0.92
CA PHE A 103 -3.99 -26.17 -1.78
C PHE A 103 -2.82 -25.34 -2.36
N ASN A 104 -2.59 -25.43 -3.66
CA ASN A 104 -1.57 -24.63 -4.36
C ASN A 104 -1.98 -23.16 -4.43
N ILE A 105 -1.18 -22.30 -3.78
CA ILE A 105 -1.46 -20.86 -3.55
C ILE A 105 -1.34 -19.99 -4.82
N PHE A 106 -0.73 -20.50 -5.89
CA PHE A 106 -0.41 -19.71 -7.09
C PHE A 106 -1.16 -20.18 -8.33
N ASN A 107 -2.48 -20.02 -8.36
CA ASN A 107 -3.24 -20.05 -9.60
C ASN A 107 -4.40 -19.07 -9.45
N ASN A 108 -4.17 -17.80 -9.78
CA ASN A 108 -5.22 -16.88 -10.21
C ASN A 108 -4.58 -15.64 -10.87
N GLU A 109 -4.79 -15.52 -12.17
CA GLU A 109 -4.31 -14.40 -13.01
C GLU A 109 -5.04 -13.08 -12.69
N GLU A 110 -6.14 -13.12 -11.94
CA GLU A 110 -7.02 -11.96 -11.66
C GLU A 110 -6.46 -10.88 -10.73
N ILE A 111 -5.36 -11.12 -10.00
CA ILE A 111 -4.82 -10.14 -9.04
C ILE A 111 -3.86 -9.14 -9.70
N LYS A 112 -3.37 -9.42 -10.92
CA LYS A 112 -2.40 -8.55 -11.61
C LYS A 112 -2.96 -7.20 -12.06
N ASP A 113 -4.28 -7.08 -12.26
CA ASP A 113 -4.87 -5.89 -12.89
C ASP A 113 -5.37 -4.83 -11.89
N LYS A 114 -5.09 -4.98 -10.58
CA LYS A 114 -5.57 -4.06 -9.53
C LYS A 114 -4.55 -3.05 -8.99
N PHE A 115 -3.32 -2.99 -9.53
CA PHE A 115 -2.28 -2.06 -9.07
C PHE A 115 -1.37 -1.49 -10.17
#